data_AF-A0A0F0H8A0-F1
#
_entry.id   AF-A0A0F0H8A0-F1
#
_cell.length_a   1.000
_cell.length_b   1.000
_cell.length_c   1.000
_cell.angle_alpha   90.00
_cell.angle_beta   90.00
_cell.angle_gamma   90.00
#
_symmetry.space_group_name_H-M   'P 1'
#
loop_
_entity.id
_entity.type
_entity.pdbx_description
1 polymer ?
#
loop_
_entity_poly.entity_id
_entity_poly.type
_entity_poly.pdbx_seq_one_letter_code
_entity_poly.pdbx_strand_id
1 'polypeptide(L)'
;PGYGAGAVPDPQTAPEADGQDGLRDGCRVPVPWAGAEPPYGFGPAGSWLPQPPEWAGLSVAAQTGDPHSTLELYRAALELRRALPGLGAPEAGGPADPRGMRWLPAPDGVLLFTRPGFACTLNTRPDPVELPAPGRPVLSSAPVETDGRTVRLPPDSCTWWTP
;
A
#
# COMPACT_ATOMS: atom_id res chain seq x y z
N PRO A 1 -54.72 -27.71 23.94
CA PRO A 1 -54.69 -26.24 23.97
C PRO A 1 -53.74 -25.76 25.08
N GLY A 2 -52.47 -25.58 24.72
CA GLY A 2 -51.43 -25.03 25.60
C GLY A 2 -50.78 -23.86 24.89
N TYR A 3 -50.62 -22.74 25.60
CA TYR A 3 -49.84 -21.60 25.16
C TYR A 3 -49.00 -21.11 26.35
N GLY A 4 -47.69 -21.04 26.14
CA GLY A 4 -46.69 -20.50 27.05
C GLY A 4 -45.33 -20.69 26.38
N ALA A 5 -44.83 -19.61 25.78
CA ALA A 5 -43.81 -19.59 24.74
C ALA A 5 -42.49 -20.26 25.14
N GLY A 6 -41.93 -21.04 24.20
CA GLY A 6 -40.56 -21.54 24.28
C GLY A 6 -39.56 -20.39 24.20
N ALA A 7 -38.52 -20.48 25.02
CA ALA A 7 -37.41 -19.56 25.06
C ALA A 7 -36.72 -19.48 23.68
N VAL A 8 -36.59 -18.26 23.16
CA VAL A 8 -35.63 -17.96 22.09
C VAL A 8 -34.33 -17.58 22.78
N PRO A 9 -33.22 -18.32 22.59
CA PRO A 9 -31.92 -17.89 23.09
C PRO A 9 -31.52 -16.58 22.42
N ASP A 10 -31.05 -15.63 23.22
CA ASP A 10 -30.46 -14.37 22.78
C ASP A 10 -29.26 -14.65 21.83
N PRO A 11 -29.21 -14.08 20.62
CA PRO A 11 -28.10 -14.28 19.69
C PRO A 11 -26.77 -13.61 20.13
N GLN A 12 -26.68 -13.03 21.33
CA GLN A 12 -25.48 -12.33 21.82
C GLN A 12 -24.32 -13.19 22.35
N THR A 13 -24.13 -14.41 21.82
CA THR A 13 -22.89 -15.17 22.07
C THR A 13 -22.28 -15.66 20.76
N ALA A 14 -21.88 -14.71 19.92
CA ALA A 14 -20.79 -14.94 18.98
C ALA A 14 -19.48 -14.56 19.68
N PRO A 15 -18.40 -15.37 19.57
CA PRO A 15 -17.09 -14.99 20.10
C PRO A 15 -16.65 -13.67 19.46
N GLU A 16 -15.95 -12.85 20.25
CA GLU A 16 -15.43 -11.53 19.91
C GLU A 16 -14.82 -11.53 18.50
N ALA A 17 -15.55 -10.98 17.54
CA ALA A 17 -14.98 -10.64 16.25
C ALA A 17 -14.25 -9.30 16.46
N ASP A 18 -12.93 -9.29 16.28
CA ASP A 18 -12.03 -8.17 16.57
C ASP A 18 -12.25 -6.91 15.70
N GLY A 19 -13.44 -6.70 15.15
CA GLY A 19 -13.75 -5.58 14.24
C GLY A 19 -13.00 -5.61 12.90
N GLN A 20 -12.15 -6.64 12.68
CA GLN A 20 -11.28 -6.80 11.53
C GLN A 20 -11.96 -7.57 10.37
N ASP A 21 -13.00 -8.35 10.65
CA ASP A 21 -13.69 -9.16 9.63
C ASP A 21 -14.83 -8.40 8.96
N GLY A 22 -14.52 -7.67 7.89
CA GLY A 22 -15.51 -7.08 6.98
C GLY A 22 -16.26 -5.85 7.51
N LEU A 23 -15.88 -5.32 8.67
CA LEU A 23 -16.43 -4.10 9.26
C LEU A 23 -15.54 -2.88 8.97
N ARG A 24 -16.11 -1.68 9.07
CA ARG A 24 -15.39 -0.42 8.82
C ARG A 24 -14.39 -0.08 9.93
N ASP A 25 -14.38 -0.83 11.02
CA ASP A 25 -13.60 -0.48 12.21
C ASP A 25 -12.13 -0.84 12.05
N GLY A 26 -11.79 -1.88 11.27
CA GLY A 26 -10.41 -2.19 10.91
C GLY A 26 -9.67 -1.00 10.27
N CYS A 27 -10.34 -0.17 9.46
CA CYS A 27 -9.73 1.04 8.87
C CYS A 27 -9.83 2.31 9.74
N ARG A 28 -10.30 2.18 10.99
CA ARG A 28 -10.48 3.28 11.95
C ARG A 28 -9.71 3.09 13.25
N VAL A 29 -8.95 2.00 13.38
CA VAL A 29 -8.01 1.81 14.48
C VAL A 29 -7.06 3.03 14.52
N PRO A 30 -6.89 3.70 15.67
CA PRO A 30 -6.07 4.90 15.75
C PRO A 30 -4.64 4.69 15.27
N VAL A 31 -4.08 5.74 14.67
CA VAL A 31 -2.73 5.71 14.09
C VAL A 31 -1.68 5.49 15.19
N PRO A 32 -0.77 4.51 15.03
CA PRO A 32 0.34 4.33 15.95
C PRO A 32 1.42 5.39 15.65
N TRP A 33 1.60 6.34 16.58
CA TRP A 33 2.60 7.40 16.40
C TRP A 33 3.98 7.00 16.90
N ALA A 34 4.08 6.37 18.08
CA ALA A 34 5.36 6.04 18.71
C ALA A 34 5.22 4.99 19.84
N GLY A 35 6.35 4.51 20.37
CA GLY A 35 6.38 3.65 21.54
C GLY A 35 6.22 2.16 21.23
N ALA A 36 6.37 1.33 22.27
CA ALA A 36 6.37 -0.12 22.15
C ALA A 36 5.04 -0.77 22.56
N GLU A 37 4.11 0.00 23.15
CA GLU A 37 2.84 -0.50 23.68
C GLU A 37 1.67 0.44 23.32
N PRO A 38 0.45 -0.09 23.16
CA PRO A 38 -0.76 0.72 23.01
C PRO A 38 -0.91 1.75 24.15
N PRO A 39 -1.37 2.97 23.87
CA PRO A 39 -2.02 3.39 22.63
C PRO A 39 -1.03 3.95 21.59
N TYR A 40 0.25 3.54 21.62
CA TYR A 40 1.30 3.95 20.69
C TYR A 40 1.40 5.47 20.50
N GLY A 41 1.33 6.22 21.59
CA GLY A 41 1.41 7.68 21.55
C GLY A 41 0.20 8.37 20.92
N PHE A 42 -0.92 7.66 20.70
CA PHE A 42 -2.15 8.26 20.19
C PHE A 42 -2.72 9.35 21.11
N GLY A 43 -2.68 9.11 22.42
CA GLY A 43 -3.12 10.09 23.41
C GLY A 43 -3.11 9.54 24.84
N PRO A 44 -3.17 10.41 25.86
CA PRO A 44 -3.07 10.01 27.26
C PRO A 44 -4.30 9.23 27.77
N ALA A 45 -5.44 9.32 27.07
CA ALA A 45 -6.69 8.67 27.44
C ALA A 45 -6.89 7.28 26.78
N GLY A 46 -5.89 6.76 26.06
CA GLY A 46 -6.03 5.53 25.28
C GLY A 46 -6.61 5.77 23.88
N SER A 47 -7.01 4.68 23.21
CA SER A 47 -7.64 4.67 21.88
C SER A 47 -9.10 4.21 21.96
N TRP A 48 -9.97 4.73 21.09
CA TRP A 48 -11.40 4.33 21.05
C TRP A 48 -11.62 2.94 20.43
N LEU A 49 -10.61 2.40 19.74
CA LEU A 49 -10.55 1.03 19.27
C LEU A 49 -9.24 0.39 19.76
N PRO A 50 -9.22 -0.94 19.96
CA PRO A 50 -8.01 -1.65 20.31
C PRO A 50 -6.97 -1.53 19.19
N GLN A 51 -5.74 -1.21 19.57
CA GLN A 51 -4.59 -1.24 18.66
C GLN A 51 -3.86 -2.58 18.85
N PRO A 52 -3.61 -3.35 17.78
CA PRO A 52 -2.92 -4.63 17.90
C PRO A 52 -1.51 -4.51 18.51
N PRO A 53 -1.07 -5.45 19.35
CA PRO A 53 0.25 -5.43 19.99
C PRO A 53 1.42 -5.49 19.00
N GLU A 54 1.20 -6.07 17.81
CA GLU A 54 2.22 -6.16 16.75
C GLU A 54 2.47 -4.85 16.00
N TRP A 55 1.70 -3.78 16.27
CA TRP A 55 1.82 -2.50 15.57
C TRP A 55 2.96 -1.60 16.05
N ALA A 56 3.68 -1.96 17.12
CA ALA A 56 4.83 -1.19 17.61
C ALA A 56 5.84 -0.86 16.49
N GLY A 57 6.17 -1.86 15.66
CA GLY A 57 7.07 -1.73 14.50
C GLY A 57 6.45 -1.01 13.29
N LEU A 58 5.15 -0.77 13.30
CA LEU A 58 4.42 -0.02 12.27
C LEU A 58 4.18 1.44 12.66
N SER A 59 4.65 1.87 13.83
CA SER A 59 4.50 3.24 14.29
C SER A 59 5.28 4.25 13.43
N VAL A 60 4.79 5.49 13.37
CA VAL A 60 5.47 6.58 12.65
C VAL A 60 6.91 6.77 13.13
N ALA A 61 7.14 6.67 14.45
CA ALA A 61 8.48 6.77 15.03
C ALA A 61 9.40 5.61 14.64
N ALA A 62 8.89 4.37 14.60
CA ALA A 62 9.68 3.21 14.20
C ALA A 62 10.07 3.23 12.72
N GLN A 63 9.18 3.73 11.85
CA GLN A 63 9.43 3.77 10.41
C GLN A 63 10.19 5.02 9.95
N THR A 64 10.16 6.11 10.70
CA THR A 64 10.83 7.35 10.30
C THR A 64 12.35 7.15 10.23
N GLY A 65 12.93 7.42 9.06
CA GLY A 65 14.35 7.27 8.80
C GLY A 65 14.81 5.84 8.49
N ASP A 66 13.93 4.83 8.58
CA ASP A 66 14.24 3.48 8.08
C ASP A 66 14.02 3.45 6.55
N PRO A 67 15.11 3.33 5.74
CA PRO A 67 15.02 3.34 4.29
C PRO A 67 14.24 2.16 3.70
N HIS A 68 13.96 1.13 4.49
CA HIS A 68 13.19 -0.04 4.08
C HIS A 68 11.72 0.00 4.54
N SER A 69 11.31 1.07 5.22
CA SER A 69 9.94 1.21 5.70
C SER A 69 8.96 1.67 4.61
N THR A 70 7.69 1.30 4.78
CA THR A 70 6.61 1.80 3.94
C THR A 70 6.48 3.33 4.01
N LEU A 71 6.68 3.92 5.19
CA LEU A 71 6.65 5.38 5.35
C LEU A 71 7.67 6.09 4.46
N GLU A 72 8.94 5.66 4.48
CA GLU A 72 9.99 6.26 3.66
C GLU A 72 9.80 5.95 2.16
N LEU A 73 9.28 4.77 1.81
CA LEU A 73 8.86 4.46 0.44
C LEU A 73 7.85 5.49 -0.09
N TYR A 74 6.81 5.81 0.69
CA TYR A 74 5.80 6.78 0.30
C TYR A 74 6.33 8.22 0.26
N ARG A 75 7.21 8.60 1.20
CA ARG A 75 7.89 9.92 1.18
C ARG A 75 8.69 10.09 -0.11
N ALA A 76 9.53 9.10 -0.45
CA ALA A 76 10.30 9.09 -1.69
C ALA A 76 9.40 9.10 -2.94
N ALA A 77 8.29 8.34 -2.95
CA ALA A 77 7.32 8.35 -4.05
C ALA A 77 6.70 9.73 -4.28
N LEU A 78 6.35 10.44 -3.19
CA LEU A 78 5.78 11.79 -3.27
C LEU A 78 6.81 12.83 -3.72
N GLU A 79 8.07 12.69 -3.31
CA GLU A 79 9.17 13.53 -3.82
C GLU A 79 9.39 13.33 -5.32
N LEU A 80 9.49 12.08 -5.77
CA LEU A 80 9.62 11.74 -7.20
C LEU A 80 8.41 12.20 -8.01
N ARG A 81 7.19 12.08 -7.46
CA ARG A 81 5.97 12.57 -8.10
C ARG A 81 6.00 14.08 -8.36
N ARG A 82 6.64 14.86 -7.49
CA ARG A 82 6.83 16.31 -7.68
C ARG A 82 7.94 16.62 -8.68
N ALA A 83 9.01 15.82 -8.66
CA ALA A 83 10.18 16.03 -9.50
C ALA A 83 9.98 15.59 -10.97
N LEU A 84 9.14 14.60 -11.22
CA LEU A 84 8.89 14.05 -12.56
C LEU A 84 7.66 14.72 -13.19
N PRO A 85 7.82 15.54 -14.26
CA PRO A 85 6.70 16.25 -14.88
C PRO A 85 5.60 15.30 -15.38
N GLY A 86 6.02 14.15 -15.89
CA GLY A 86 5.15 13.06 -16.30
C GLY A 86 4.42 12.37 -15.15
N LEU A 87 4.51 12.81 -13.90
CA LEU A 87 3.73 12.28 -12.77
C LEU A 87 2.73 13.29 -12.17
N GLY A 88 2.90 14.59 -12.41
CA GLY A 88 2.03 15.67 -11.94
C GLY A 88 0.60 15.66 -12.49
N ALA A 89 -0.24 16.55 -11.96
CA ALA A 89 -1.55 16.89 -12.53
C ALA A 89 -1.34 17.76 -13.78
N PRO A 90 -2.18 17.65 -14.83
CA PRO A 90 -2.15 18.60 -15.94
C PRO A 90 -2.40 20.01 -15.42
N GLU A 91 -1.83 21.03 -16.08
CA GLU A 91 -2.30 22.40 -15.88
C GLU A 91 -3.78 22.51 -16.29
N ALA A 92 -4.55 23.33 -15.56
CA ALA A 92 -5.96 23.52 -15.84
C ALA A 92 -6.16 24.02 -17.29
N GLY A 93 -6.85 23.25 -18.12
CA GLY A 93 -7.12 23.57 -19.53
C GLY A 93 -6.33 22.77 -20.57
N GLY A 94 -5.52 21.78 -20.16
CA GLY A 94 -4.85 20.86 -21.09
C GLY A 94 -5.80 19.88 -21.82
N PRO A 95 -5.35 19.26 -22.94
CA PRO A 95 -6.17 18.36 -23.76
C PRO A 95 -6.66 17.11 -23.00
N ALA A 96 -7.73 16.50 -23.53
CA ALA A 96 -8.51 15.42 -22.91
C ALA A 96 -7.78 14.08 -22.68
N ASP A 97 -6.56 13.90 -23.21
CA ASP A 97 -5.59 12.89 -22.72
C ASP A 97 -4.48 13.59 -21.92
N PRO A 98 -4.73 13.95 -20.65
CA PRO A 98 -3.91 14.89 -19.91
C PRO A 98 -2.53 14.35 -19.47
N ARG A 99 -2.13 13.12 -19.81
CA ARG A 99 -1.00 12.45 -19.13
C ARG A 99 -0.07 11.59 -19.99
N GLY A 100 -0.37 11.39 -21.28
CA GLY A 100 0.47 10.58 -22.18
C GLY A 100 0.72 9.17 -21.66
N MET A 101 -0.28 8.62 -20.94
CA MET A 101 -0.16 7.29 -20.34
C MET A 101 -0.40 6.24 -21.40
N ARG A 102 0.52 5.28 -21.53
CA ARG A 102 0.38 4.16 -22.47
C ARG A 102 0.64 2.85 -21.74
N TRP A 103 -0.31 1.93 -21.86
CA TRP A 103 -0.10 0.54 -21.48
C TRP A 103 0.86 -0.11 -22.47
N LEU A 104 1.78 -0.92 -21.98
CA LEU A 104 2.64 -1.77 -22.81
C LEU A 104 2.27 -3.25 -22.58
N PRO A 105 2.57 -4.12 -23.55
CA PRO A 105 2.42 -5.56 -23.34
C PRO A 105 3.23 -6.03 -22.14
N ALA A 106 2.61 -6.84 -21.30
CA ALA A 106 3.22 -7.50 -20.15
C ALA A 106 2.57 -8.88 -19.95
N PRO A 107 3.23 -9.82 -19.26
CA PRO A 107 2.61 -11.09 -18.87
C PRO A 107 1.36 -10.89 -18.01
N ASP A 108 0.46 -11.87 -18.01
CA ASP A 108 -0.72 -11.85 -17.14
C ASP A 108 -0.31 -11.68 -15.66
N GLY A 109 -1.03 -10.81 -14.94
CA GLY A 109 -0.67 -10.44 -13.57
C GLY A 109 0.51 -9.46 -13.46
N VAL A 110 1.00 -8.91 -14.56
CA VAL A 110 1.96 -7.80 -14.57
C VAL A 110 1.35 -6.59 -15.26
N LEU A 111 1.39 -5.44 -14.59
CA LEU A 111 1.05 -4.16 -15.18
C LEU A 111 2.34 -3.47 -15.61
N LEU A 112 2.41 -3.02 -16.87
CA LEU A 112 3.46 -2.14 -17.36
C LEU A 112 2.83 -0.96 -18.10
N PHE A 113 3.12 0.26 -17.64
CA PHE A 113 2.71 1.47 -18.34
C PHE A 113 3.80 2.54 -18.33
N THR A 114 3.75 3.43 -19.31
CA THR A 114 4.63 4.58 -19.44
C THR A 114 3.86 5.88 -19.34
N ARG A 115 4.52 6.94 -18.86
CA ARG A 115 4.16 8.35 -19.03
C ARG A 115 5.40 9.08 -19.55
N PRO A 116 5.32 10.35 -20.01
CA PRO A 116 6.51 11.08 -20.46
C PRO A 116 7.64 11.06 -19.41
N GLY A 117 8.79 10.48 -19.75
CA GLY A 117 9.95 10.36 -18.86
C GLY A 117 9.79 9.36 -17.69
N PHE A 118 8.79 8.48 -17.72
CA PHE A 118 8.47 7.57 -16.62
C PHE A 118 7.92 6.23 -17.11
N ALA A 119 8.28 5.14 -16.44
CA ALA A 119 7.54 3.89 -16.55
C ALA A 119 7.28 3.29 -15.16
N CYS A 120 6.26 2.44 -15.06
CA CYS A 120 5.89 1.72 -13.85
C CYS A 120 5.64 0.26 -14.19
N THR A 121 6.22 -0.63 -13.39
CA THR A 121 5.91 -2.06 -13.40
C THR A 121 5.28 -2.46 -12.07
N LEU A 122 4.20 -3.23 -12.10
CA LEU A 122 3.62 -3.87 -10.92
C LEU A 122 3.48 -5.37 -11.19
N ASN A 123 4.15 -6.20 -10.40
CA ASN A 123 3.94 -7.65 -10.39
C ASN A 123 2.92 -8.00 -9.31
N THR A 124 1.72 -8.41 -9.70
CA THR A 124 0.66 -8.86 -8.78
C THR A 124 0.62 -10.39 -8.66
N ARG A 125 1.65 -11.08 -9.15
CA ARG A 125 1.76 -12.53 -9.05
C ARG A 125 2.49 -12.91 -7.76
N PRO A 126 2.24 -14.12 -7.25
CA PRO A 126 3.00 -14.68 -6.13
C PRO A 126 4.43 -15.11 -6.52
N ASP A 127 4.75 -15.10 -7.82
CA ASP A 127 6.05 -15.51 -8.35
C ASP A 127 6.80 -14.32 -8.99
N PRO A 128 8.14 -14.34 -8.96
CA PRO A 128 8.95 -13.40 -9.73
C PRO A 128 8.70 -13.46 -11.24
N VAL A 129 8.84 -12.31 -11.91
CA VAL A 129 8.69 -12.21 -13.38
C VAL A 129 9.88 -11.49 -13.99
N GLU A 130 10.40 -12.06 -15.08
CA GLU A 130 11.41 -11.43 -15.91
C GLU A 130 10.78 -10.71 -17.11
N LEU A 131 11.25 -9.49 -17.39
CA LEU A 131 10.88 -8.72 -18.59
C LEU A 131 12.04 -7.80 -19.01
N PRO A 132 12.01 -7.22 -20.22
CA PRO A 132 12.94 -6.16 -20.60
C PRO A 132 12.88 -4.99 -19.61
N ALA A 133 14.03 -4.50 -19.17
CA ALA A 133 14.11 -3.37 -18.25
C ALA A 133 13.55 -2.10 -18.93
N PRO A 134 12.50 -1.45 -18.38
CA PRO A 134 11.94 -0.24 -18.98
C PRO A 134 12.87 0.98 -18.95
N GLY A 135 13.95 0.90 -18.17
CA GLY A 135 14.91 1.96 -17.94
C GLY A 135 15.72 1.65 -16.68
N ARG A 136 16.19 2.70 -16.01
CA ARG A 136 16.85 2.59 -14.69
C ARG A 136 15.82 2.71 -13.57
N PRO A 137 15.85 1.84 -12.55
CA PRO A 137 14.94 1.92 -11.43
C PRO A 137 15.25 3.16 -10.58
N VAL A 138 14.20 3.87 -10.17
CA VAL A 138 14.31 5.07 -9.30
C VAL A 138 13.56 4.93 -7.98
N LEU A 139 12.64 3.96 -7.89
CA LEU A 139 11.95 3.58 -6.66
C LEU A 139 11.46 2.14 -6.79
N SER A 140 11.53 1.34 -5.73
CA SER A 140 10.88 0.03 -5.70
C SER A 140 10.40 -0.32 -4.31
N SER A 141 9.27 -1.04 -4.24
CA SER A 141 8.73 -1.58 -2.98
C SER A 141 9.44 -2.84 -2.49
N ALA A 142 10.29 -3.45 -3.33
CA ALA A 142 11.13 -4.60 -2.98
C ALA A 142 12.46 -4.51 -3.75
N PRO A 143 13.56 -5.13 -3.28
CA PRO A 143 14.82 -5.16 -4.02
C PRO A 143 14.66 -5.75 -5.42
N VAL A 144 15.14 -5.04 -6.44
CA VAL A 144 15.04 -5.45 -7.85
C VAL A 144 16.41 -5.79 -8.40
N GLU A 145 16.48 -6.90 -9.13
CA GLU A 145 17.69 -7.33 -9.84
C GLU A 145 17.57 -6.96 -11.33
N THR A 146 18.53 -6.20 -11.85
CA THR A 146 18.57 -5.83 -13.27
C THR A 146 20.01 -5.74 -13.80
N ASP A 147 20.22 -6.20 -15.03
CA ASP A 147 21.48 -6.03 -15.77
C ASP A 147 21.45 -4.81 -16.72
N GLY A 148 20.39 -3.99 -16.62
CA GLY A 148 20.13 -2.85 -17.51
C GLY A 148 19.43 -3.21 -18.83
N ARG A 149 19.30 -4.51 -19.16
CA ARG A 149 18.55 -4.99 -20.34
C ARG A 149 17.32 -5.78 -19.93
N THR A 150 17.44 -6.60 -18.89
CA THR A 150 16.33 -7.33 -18.27
C THR A 150 16.23 -6.96 -16.81
N VAL A 151 15.03 -7.12 -16.28
CA VAL A 151 14.73 -7.01 -14.86
C VAL A 151 14.00 -8.24 -14.40
N ARG A 152 14.35 -8.74 -13.21
CA ARG A 152 13.58 -9.71 -12.45
C ARG A 152 12.80 -9.00 -11.34
N LEU A 153 11.49 -8.87 -11.53
CA LEU A 153 10.58 -8.26 -10.56
C LEU A 153 10.21 -9.27 -9.47
N PRO A 154 10.36 -8.95 -8.17
CA PRO A 154 9.83 -9.77 -7.08
C PRO A 154 8.30 -9.91 -7.14
N PRO A 155 7.71 -10.90 -6.47
CA PRO A 155 6.26 -10.96 -6.28
C PRO A 155 5.75 -9.73 -5.51
N ASP A 156 4.47 -9.39 -5.73
CA ASP A 156 3.76 -8.31 -5.02
C ASP A 156 4.55 -6.98 -4.95
N SER A 157 5.24 -6.64 -6.05
CA SER A 157 6.19 -5.52 -6.08
C SER A 157 5.87 -4.49 -7.16
N CYS A 158 6.14 -3.23 -6.83
CA CYS A 158 6.01 -2.08 -7.72
C CYS A 158 7.38 -1.43 -7.90
N THR A 159 7.76 -1.13 -9.15
CA THR A 159 9.00 -0.43 -9.48
C THR A 159 8.73 0.71 -10.43
N TRP A 160 9.31 1.87 -10.12
CA TRP A 160 9.29 3.07 -10.95
C TRP A 160 10.61 3.22 -11.68
N TRP A 161 10.51 3.64 -12.93
CA TRP A 161 11.62 3.68 -13.87
C TRP A 161 11.71 5.05 -14.53
N THR A 162 12.93 5.47 -14.84
CA THR A 162 13.17 6.53 -15.82
C THR A 162 13.86 5.92 -17.03
N PRO A 163 13.34 6.13 -18.26
CA PRO A 163 13.95 5.65 -19.50
C PRO A 163 15.40 6.12 -19.70
#